data_AF-A0A812TMN5-F1
#
_entry.id   AF-A0A812TMN5-F1
#
_cell.length_a   1.000
_cell.length_b   1.000
_cell.length_c   1.000
_cell.angle_alpha   90.00
_cell.angle_beta   90.00
_cell.angle_gamma   90.00
#
_symmetry.space_group_name_H-M   'P 1'
#
loop_
_entity.id
_entity.type
_entity.pdbx_description
1 polymer ?
#
loop_
_entity_poly.entity_id
_entity_poly.type
_entity_poly.pdbx_seq_one_letter_code
_entity_poly.pdbx_strand_id
1 'polypeptide(L)'
;MDEGVAVVPRGDSSQADKEETFAELNDEEHEVSLFTDGLDYLLPLNLARSPQAPTNFPVRPHGPLPTNLPENLVSDRLQHIHPHERDVHLPFDNSTHTYFWQNKRVMISVTQMIHKYADKFDPDQTLKNMSEGRHWPRAGYLKTDISPDMEHKINQLRAGPRILAMLQQKKANDEELNQHLRMALQQANPTEAATLRGLAMSSSDVKRKWETARDEASHEGTWMHAQFECLLNGGTVPAMTPEISLLCKFLERLHHATIYRTEWKIYADDIDVAGSIDCVLQRANGSLELVDWKRSSKIASRGEHFGRFMKPPLDHLADSPLSHYHLQLNVYRWILQNHYRQIVTEMYIVGTHPDNGHEPWIQQVDILDDETARLVADAAR
;
A
#
# COMPACT_ATOMS: atom_id res chain seq x y z
N MET A 1 69.54 -18.99 -19.30
CA MET A 1 69.44 -18.71 -20.73
C MET A 1 67.95 -18.57 -20.98
N ASP A 2 67.34 -17.47 -20.57
CA ASP A 2 67.48 -16.11 -21.08
C ASP A 2 67.01 -15.98 -22.54
N GLU A 3 66.43 -14.81 -22.83
CA GLU A 3 65.57 -14.41 -23.95
C GLU A 3 64.06 -14.59 -23.67
N GLY A 4 63.20 -13.57 -23.72
CA GLY A 4 63.39 -12.17 -24.09
C GLY A 4 62.01 -11.48 -24.09
N VAL A 5 61.98 -10.27 -23.54
CA VAL A 5 60.79 -9.47 -23.20
C VAL A 5 60.23 -8.73 -24.42
N ALA A 6 58.91 -8.66 -24.54
CA ALA A 6 58.22 -7.59 -25.27
C ALA A 6 57.13 -6.95 -24.38
N VAL A 7 57.22 -5.63 -24.24
CA VAL A 7 56.44 -4.75 -23.37
C VAL A 7 55.07 -4.47 -24.01
N VAL A 8 53.99 -4.59 -23.23
CA VAL A 8 52.64 -4.10 -23.59
C VAL A 8 52.30 -2.91 -22.68
N PRO A 9 51.78 -1.78 -23.21
CA PRO A 9 51.53 -0.59 -22.42
C PRO A 9 50.25 -0.71 -21.57
N ARG A 10 50.31 -0.10 -20.38
CA ARG A 10 49.20 0.06 -19.44
C ARG A 10 48.12 0.98 -20.04
N GLY A 11 46.90 0.47 -20.15
CA GLY A 11 45.69 1.27 -20.35
C GLY A 11 44.92 1.33 -19.04
N ASP A 12 44.62 2.54 -18.60
CA ASP A 12 43.83 2.90 -17.42
C ASP A 12 42.50 2.15 -17.34
N SER A 13 42.23 1.55 -16.19
CA SER A 13 40.91 1.03 -15.83
C SER A 13 40.23 2.02 -14.89
N SER A 14 39.56 3.04 -15.43
CA SER A 14 38.57 3.81 -14.69
C SER A 14 37.24 3.07 -14.76
N GLN A 15 36.94 2.27 -13.74
CA GLN A 15 35.58 1.93 -13.37
C GLN A 15 34.94 3.20 -12.81
N ALA A 16 34.09 3.82 -13.61
CA ALA A 16 33.11 4.79 -13.16
C ALA A 16 31.76 4.31 -13.71
N ASP A 17 31.00 3.71 -12.80
CA ASP A 17 29.58 3.97 -12.57
C ASP A 17 28.74 4.27 -13.82
N LYS A 18 28.15 3.20 -14.36
CA LYS A 18 26.87 3.31 -15.05
C LYS A 18 25.76 3.39 -14.00
N GLU A 19 25.61 4.58 -13.39
CA GLU A 19 24.30 5.01 -12.92
C GLU A 19 23.47 5.35 -14.16
N GLU A 20 22.71 4.38 -14.65
CA GLU A 20 21.61 4.65 -15.58
C GLU A 20 20.50 5.35 -14.78
N THR A 21 20.55 6.67 -14.81
CA THR A 21 19.47 7.55 -14.39
C THR A 21 18.22 7.24 -15.19
N PHE A 22 17.13 6.90 -14.49
CA PHE A 22 15.75 6.77 -14.98
C PHE A 22 15.15 8.13 -15.41
N ALA A 23 15.83 8.84 -16.30
CA ALA A 23 15.30 10.00 -16.99
C ALA A 23 15.53 9.75 -18.49
N GLU A 24 14.48 9.86 -19.28
CA GLU A 24 14.41 9.57 -20.72
C GLU A 24 14.01 8.12 -21.08
N LEU A 25 12.87 7.67 -20.54
CA LEU A 25 11.99 6.78 -21.32
C LEU A 25 11.05 7.69 -22.11
N ASN A 26 11.02 7.49 -23.43
CA ASN A 26 10.29 8.27 -24.42
C ASN A 26 8.85 8.57 -23.99
N ASP A 27 8.52 9.86 -24.02
CA ASP A 27 7.23 10.48 -23.73
C ASP A 27 6.28 10.35 -24.94
N GLU A 28 6.18 9.16 -25.53
CA GLU A 28 5.06 8.86 -26.40
C GLU A 28 3.95 8.26 -25.52
N GLU A 29 2.87 9.02 -25.32
CA GLU A 29 1.63 8.59 -24.64
C GLU A 29 1.06 7.34 -25.34
N HIS A 30 1.58 6.17 -24.97
CA HIS A 30 1.08 4.90 -25.43
C HIS A 30 0.08 4.41 -24.38
N GLU A 31 -1.18 4.38 -24.80
CA GLU A 31 -2.26 3.76 -24.06
C GLU A 31 -1.90 2.31 -23.73
N VAL A 32 -1.92 1.98 -22.45
CA VAL A 32 -1.55 0.68 -21.90
C VAL A 32 -2.80 -0.17 -21.71
N SER A 33 -2.73 -1.43 -22.11
CA SER A 33 -3.79 -2.43 -21.99
C SER A 33 -3.19 -3.83 -21.85
N LEU A 34 -3.95 -4.78 -21.30
CA LEU A 34 -3.47 -6.17 -21.27
C LEU A 34 -3.25 -6.77 -22.67
N PHE A 35 -3.90 -6.24 -23.71
CA PHE A 35 -3.67 -6.66 -25.10
C PHE A 35 -2.32 -6.16 -25.64
N THR A 36 -1.99 -4.90 -25.40
CA THR A 36 -0.73 -4.30 -25.85
C THR A 36 0.48 -4.88 -25.13
N ASP A 37 0.30 -5.35 -23.90
CA ASP A 37 1.34 -6.01 -23.09
C ASP A 37 1.38 -7.54 -23.23
N GLY A 38 0.55 -8.14 -24.08
CA GLY A 38 0.53 -9.60 -24.31
C GLY A 38 0.04 -10.43 -23.12
N LEU A 39 -0.77 -9.82 -22.24
CA LEU A 39 -1.38 -10.40 -21.05
C LEU A 39 -2.88 -10.71 -21.24
N ASP A 40 -3.40 -10.59 -22.46
CA ASP A 40 -4.80 -10.82 -22.80
C ASP A 40 -5.23 -12.28 -22.61
N TYR A 41 -4.30 -13.22 -22.54
CA TYR A 41 -4.57 -14.62 -22.18
C TYR A 41 -5.21 -14.79 -20.80
N LEU A 42 -5.09 -13.78 -19.92
CA LEU A 42 -5.73 -13.75 -18.61
C LEU A 42 -7.20 -13.33 -18.67
N LEU A 43 -7.61 -12.64 -19.74
CA LEU A 43 -8.98 -12.16 -19.89
C LEU A 43 -9.89 -13.30 -20.36
N PRO A 44 -11.11 -13.42 -19.82
CA PRO A 44 -12.08 -14.40 -20.33
C PRO A 44 -12.39 -14.18 -21.80
N LEU A 45 -12.41 -15.26 -22.60
CA LEU A 45 -12.68 -15.21 -24.05
C LEU A 45 -14.03 -14.55 -24.39
N ASN A 46 -15.00 -14.62 -23.48
CA ASN A 46 -16.32 -14.02 -23.63
C ASN A 46 -16.42 -12.59 -23.10
N LEU A 47 -15.33 -11.97 -22.62
CA LEU A 47 -15.35 -10.59 -22.12
C LEU A 47 -15.80 -9.59 -23.20
N ALA A 48 -15.46 -9.84 -24.46
CA ALA A 48 -15.94 -9.07 -25.61
C ALA A 48 -17.47 -9.13 -25.80
N ARG A 49 -18.16 -10.08 -25.16
CA ARG A 49 -19.63 -10.18 -25.17
C ARG A 49 -20.30 -9.37 -24.06
N SER A 50 -19.53 -8.76 -23.15
CA SER A 50 -20.09 -7.85 -22.15
C SER A 50 -20.83 -6.70 -22.85
N PRO A 51 -22.04 -6.33 -22.39
CA PRO A 51 -22.79 -5.20 -22.95
C PRO A 51 -22.14 -3.85 -22.63
N GLN A 52 -21.23 -3.81 -21.65
CA GLN A 52 -20.46 -2.63 -21.29
C GLN A 52 -19.20 -2.53 -22.14
N ALA A 53 -18.94 -1.31 -22.65
CA ALA A 53 -17.71 -1.01 -23.36
C ALA A 53 -16.51 -1.05 -22.40
N PRO A 54 -15.31 -1.41 -22.90
CA PRO A 54 -14.07 -1.19 -22.15
C PRO A 54 -13.95 0.26 -21.68
N THR A 55 -13.42 0.46 -20.49
CA THR A 55 -13.15 1.79 -19.94
C THR A 55 -11.83 2.31 -20.49
N ASN A 56 -11.82 3.56 -20.95
CA ASN A 56 -10.58 4.32 -21.18
C ASN A 56 -10.32 5.18 -19.94
N PHE A 57 -9.36 4.77 -19.12
CA PHE A 57 -9.13 5.41 -17.83
C PHE A 57 -8.60 6.85 -18.01
N PRO A 58 -9.08 7.82 -17.22
CA PRO A 58 -8.68 9.21 -17.41
C PRO A 58 -7.21 9.46 -17.05
N VAL A 59 -6.64 10.47 -17.68
CA VAL A 59 -5.34 11.02 -17.29
C VAL A 59 -5.38 11.48 -15.84
N ARG A 60 -4.29 11.20 -15.12
CA ARG A 60 -4.11 11.62 -13.74
C ARG A 60 -4.22 13.15 -13.63
N PRO A 61 -5.05 13.70 -12.73
CA PRO A 61 -5.17 15.14 -12.54
C PRO A 61 -3.84 15.80 -12.16
N HIS A 62 -3.59 17.03 -12.62
CA HIS A 62 -2.39 17.82 -12.28
C HIS A 62 -2.35 18.35 -10.82
N GLY A 63 -3.11 17.74 -9.90
CA GLY A 63 -3.27 18.17 -8.52
C GLY A 63 -3.49 16.98 -7.57
N PRO A 64 -3.90 17.23 -6.32
CA PRO A 64 -4.25 16.14 -5.41
C PRO A 64 -5.37 15.30 -6.01
N LEU A 65 -5.27 13.98 -5.83
CA LEU A 65 -6.31 13.06 -6.24
C LEU A 65 -7.62 13.33 -5.47
N PRO A 66 -8.79 13.12 -6.11
CA PRO A 66 -10.06 13.35 -5.47
C PRO A 66 -10.27 12.36 -4.31
N THR A 67 -10.97 12.80 -3.26
CA THR A 67 -11.29 11.94 -2.12
C THR A 67 -12.18 10.76 -2.48
N ASN A 68 -13.14 10.98 -3.39
CA ASN A 68 -14.01 9.95 -3.93
C ASN A 68 -13.85 9.90 -5.45
N LEU A 69 -13.71 8.70 -5.99
CA LEU A 69 -13.77 8.50 -7.43
C LEU A 69 -15.22 8.53 -7.93
N PRO A 70 -15.46 8.91 -9.20
CA PRO A 70 -16.79 8.80 -9.80
C PRO A 70 -17.30 7.35 -9.73
N GLU A 71 -18.58 7.15 -9.37
CA GLU A 71 -19.17 5.79 -9.19
C GLU A 71 -19.05 4.88 -10.42
N ASN A 72 -19.02 5.47 -11.62
CA ASN A 72 -18.92 4.74 -12.89
C ASN A 72 -17.58 5.00 -13.58
N LEU A 73 -16.51 5.23 -12.80
CA LEU A 73 -15.17 5.44 -13.36
C LEU A 73 -14.69 4.22 -14.14
N VAL A 74 -14.98 3.02 -13.63
CA VAL A 74 -14.61 1.74 -14.25
C VAL A 74 -15.86 0.93 -14.53
N SER A 75 -15.92 0.33 -15.72
CA SER A 75 -16.98 -0.62 -16.10
C SER A 75 -16.63 -2.02 -15.64
N ASP A 76 -17.38 -2.56 -14.68
CA ASP A 76 -17.25 -3.95 -14.20
C ASP A 76 -17.87 -4.93 -15.22
N ARG A 77 -17.12 -5.14 -16.31
CA ARG A 77 -17.48 -6.06 -17.39
C ARG A 77 -17.43 -7.51 -16.93
N LEU A 78 -16.55 -7.83 -15.98
CA LEU A 78 -16.40 -9.16 -15.39
C LEU A 78 -17.65 -9.59 -14.62
N GLN A 79 -18.29 -8.68 -13.86
CA GLN A 79 -19.58 -8.95 -13.22
C GLN A 79 -20.67 -9.37 -14.22
N HIS A 80 -20.67 -8.79 -15.42
CA HIS A 80 -21.68 -9.10 -16.43
C HIS A 80 -21.50 -10.49 -17.05
N ILE A 81 -20.24 -10.91 -17.25
CA ILE A 81 -19.94 -12.22 -17.83
C ILE A 81 -19.94 -13.34 -16.78
N HIS A 82 -19.73 -12.99 -15.51
CA HIS A 82 -19.75 -13.90 -14.36
C HIS A 82 -20.73 -13.40 -13.29
N PRO A 83 -22.03 -13.26 -13.61
CA PRO A 83 -23.00 -12.75 -12.65
C PRO A 83 -23.22 -13.76 -11.53
N HIS A 84 -23.47 -13.26 -10.31
CA HIS A 84 -23.91 -14.08 -9.20
C HIS A 84 -25.30 -13.65 -8.73
N GLU A 85 -26.15 -14.60 -8.35
CA GLU A 85 -27.55 -14.34 -7.93
C GLU A 85 -27.65 -13.38 -6.73
N ARG A 86 -26.61 -13.34 -5.89
CA ARG A 86 -26.53 -12.48 -4.71
C ARG A 86 -26.16 -11.02 -5.03
N ASP A 87 -25.59 -10.74 -6.20
CA ASP A 87 -25.07 -9.41 -6.54
C ASP A 87 -26.19 -8.34 -6.53
N VAL A 88 -27.37 -8.68 -7.04
CA VAL A 88 -28.54 -7.77 -7.07
C VAL A 88 -29.05 -7.39 -5.68
N HIS A 89 -28.71 -8.19 -4.67
CA HIS A 89 -29.13 -7.98 -3.29
C HIS A 89 -28.10 -7.24 -2.45
N LEU A 90 -26.89 -7.01 -2.97
CA LEU A 90 -25.76 -6.42 -2.25
C LEU A 90 -25.28 -5.09 -2.85
N PRO A 91 -26.12 -4.05 -2.95
CA PRO A 91 -25.64 -2.75 -3.40
C PRO A 91 -24.62 -2.16 -2.42
N PHE A 92 -23.65 -1.42 -2.96
CA PHE A 92 -22.58 -0.76 -2.22
C PHE A 92 -22.58 0.74 -2.54
N ASP A 93 -22.57 1.56 -1.51
CA ASP A 93 -22.43 3.02 -1.62
C ASP A 93 -20.95 3.38 -1.45
N ASN A 94 -20.30 3.77 -2.55
CA ASN A 94 -18.89 4.16 -2.58
C ASN A 94 -18.63 5.42 -1.74
N SER A 95 -19.60 6.34 -1.63
CA SER A 95 -19.43 7.62 -0.94
C SER A 95 -19.43 7.49 0.58
N THR A 96 -20.26 6.58 1.10
CA THR A 96 -20.36 6.28 2.54
C THR A 96 -19.65 4.99 2.95
N HIS A 97 -19.01 4.31 1.98
CA HIS A 97 -18.35 3.02 2.14
C HIS A 97 -19.25 2.00 2.87
N THR A 98 -20.52 1.94 2.47
CA THR A 98 -21.56 1.17 3.18
C THR A 98 -22.18 0.11 2.27
N TYR A 99 -22.25 -1.11 2.80
CA TYR A 99 -22.93 -2.24 2.17
C TYR A 99 -24.40 -2.29 2.60
N PHE A 100 -25.26 -2.74 1.68
CA PHE A 100 -26.66 -3.00 1.95
C PHE A 100 -27.02 -4.40 1.49
N TRP A 101 -27.77 -5.14 2.28
CA TRP A 101 -28.37 -6.40 1.89
C TRP A 101 -29.89 -6.27 1.86
N GLN A 102 -30.52 -6.50 0.70
CA GLN A 102 -31.98 -6.39 0.53
C GLN A 102 -32.55 -5.06 1.09
N ASN A 103 -31.90 -3.93 0.75
CA ASN A 103 -32.22 -2.57 1.20
C ASN A 103 -32.03 -2.30 2.70
N LYS A 104 -31.41 -3.21 3.45
CA LYS A 104 -31.01 -2.99 4.84
C LYS A 104 -29.51 -2.78 4.90
N ARG A 105 -29.07 -1.81 5.69
CA ARG A 105 -27.64 -1.60 5.93
C ARG A 105 -27.04 -2.83 6.59
N VAL A 106 -25.94 -3.35 6.04
CA VAL A 106 -25.15 -4.43 6.64
C VAL A 106 -24.52 -3.93 7.93
N MET A 107 -24.53 -4.75 8.99
CA MET A 107 -24.08 -4.33 10.32
C MET A 107 -22.59 -3.96 10.36
N ILE A 108 -21.71 -4.84 9.87
CA ILE A 108 -20.26 -4.59 9.86
C ILE A 108 -19.59 -5.12 8.59
N SER A 109 -18.48 -4.50 8.19
CA SER A 109 -17.59 -5.05 7.17
C SER A 109 -16.59 -6.06 7.76
N VAL A 110 -15.99 -6.90 6.91
CA VAL A 110 -14.91 -7.81 7.32
C VAL A 110 -13.76 -7.06 8.01
N THR A 111 -13.37 -5.90 7.48
CA THR A 111 -12.33 -5.06 8.10
C THR A 111 -12.74 -4.59 9.49
N GLN A 112 -13.99 -4.18 9.68
CA GLN A 112 -14.51 -3.77 10.99
C GLN A 112 -14.56 -4.95 11.97
N MET A 113 -14.94 -6.14 11.50
CA MET A 113 -14.96 -7.37 12.29
C MET A 113 -13.56 -7.70 12.84
N ILE A 114 -12.52 -7.61 12.01
CA ILE A 114 -11.12 -7.86 12.42
C ILE A 114 -10.62 -6.77 13.37
N HIS A 115 -10.88 -5.50 13.06
CA HIS A 115 -10.43 -4.37 13.87
C HIS A 115 -11.06 -4.28 15.26
N LYS A 116 -12.11 -5.06 15.56
CA LYS A 116 -12.62 -5.27 16.93
C LYS A 116 -11.54 -5.84 17.85
N TYR A 117 -10.61 -6.63 17.30
CA TYR A 117 -9.55 -7.32 18.02
C TYR A 117 -8.18 -6.63 17.92
N ALA A 118 -8.05 -5.62 17.08
CA ALA A 118 -6.82 -4.84 16.97
C ALA A 118 -6.76 -3.73 18.04
N ASP A 119 -5.56 -3.22 18.32
CA ASP A 119 -5.41 -1.98 19.09
C ASP A 119 -5.41 -0.76 18.16
N LYS A 120 -6.22 0.23 18.52
CA LYS A 120 -6.33 1.48 17.76
C LYS A 120 -5.02 2.26 17.84
N PHE A 121 -4.67 2.91 16.74
CA PHE A 121 -3.56 3.86 16.74
C PHE A 121 -3.87 5.06 17.62
N ASP A 122 -3.06 5.27 18.65
CA ASP A 122 -3.11 6.45 19.51
C ASP A 122 -2.00 7.44 19.09
N PRO A 123 -2.34 8.54 18.40
CA PRO A 123 -1.34 9.51 17.95
C PRO A 123 -0.65 10.23 19.11
N ASP A 124 -1.35 10.47 20.22
CA ASP A 124 -0.81 11.17 21.38
C ASP A 124 0.21 10.31 22.12
N GLN A 125 -0.16 9.07 22.43
CA GLN A 125 0.74 8.13 23.09
C GLN A 125 1.94 7.78 22.20
N THR A 126 1.72 7.60 20.89
CA THR A 126 2.82 7.35 19.93
C THR A 126 3.79 8.51 19.89
N LEU A 127 3.28 9.75 19.78
CA LEU A 127 4.13 10.93 19.74
C LEU A 127 4.90 11.12 21.05
N LYS A 128 4.25 10.91 22.20
CA LYS A 128 4.91 10.96 23.51
C LYS A 128 6.11 10.01 23.54
N ASN A 129 5.88 8.74 23.22
CA ASN A 129 6.93 7.71 23.17
C ASN A 129 8.06 8.09 22.20
N MET A 130 7.71 8.65 21.03
CA MET A 130 8.69 9.12 20.06
C MET A 130 9.56 10.26 20.63
N SER A 131 8.94 11.24 21.29
CA SER A 131 9.59 12.45 21.80
C SER A 131 10.50 12.20 23.02
N GLU A 132 10.19 11.17 23.81
CA GLU A 132 10.96 10.71 24.97
C GLU A 132 12.11 9.77 24.55
N GLY A 133 12.05 9.23 23.32
CA GLY A 133 13.04 8.31 22.79
C GLY A 133 14.41 8.94 22.53
N ARG A 134 15.47 8.13 22.62
CA ARG A 134 16.87 8.55 22.41
C ARG A 134 17.18 9.06 21.01
N HIS A 135 16.35 8.68 20.04
CA HIS A 135 16.51 9.07 18.63
C HIS A 135 15.72 10.33 18.26
N TRP A 136 15.10 11.03 19.23
CA TRP A 136 14.38 12.27 18.99
C TRP A 136 15.30 13.50 19.05
N PRO A 137 15.17 14.46 18.11
CA PRO A 137 14.29 14.45 16.93
C PRO A 137 14.72 13.42 15.88
N ARG A 138 13.75 12.90 15.11
CA ARG A 138 13.98 11.94 14.02
C ARG A 138 14.05 12.67 12.68
N ALA A 139 14.74 12.07 11.70
CA ALA A 139 14.64 12.47 10.31
C ALA A 139 13.16 12.51 9.87
N GLY A 140 12.79 13.58 9.18
CA GLY A 140 11.43 13.90 8.76
C GLY A 140 10.62 14.74 9.77
N TYR A 141 11.12 14.95 10.99
CA TYR A 141 10.39 15.62 12.08
C TYR A 141 11.03 16.93 12.56
N LEU A 142 12.01 17.45 11.81
CA LEU A 142 12.54 18.80 12.02
C LEU A 142 11.70 19.83 11.26
N LYS A 143 11.56 21.03 11.80
CA LYS A 143 10.92 22.17 11.11
C LYS A 143 11.64 22.49 9.80
N THR A 144 10.91 23.01 8.82
CA THR A 144 11.48 23.54 7.56
C THR A 144 11.95 24.98 7.74
N ASP A 145 11.18 25.75 8.49
CA ASP A 145 11.44 27.16 8.75
C ASP A 145 11.50 27.41 10.25
N ILE A 146 12.47 28.22 10.66
CA ILE A 146 12.65 28.63 12.05
C ILE A 146 12.59 30.14 12.15
N SER A 147 12.01 30.66 13.23
CA SER A 147 11.94 32.11 13.44
C SER A 147 13.34 32.73 13.59
N PRO A 148 13.55 34.00 13.20
CA PRO A 148 14.83 34.69 13.38
C PRO A 148 15.38 34.66 14.81
N ASP A 149 14.49 34.71 15.82
CA ASP A 149 14.88 34.59 17.23
C ASP A 149 15.47 33.20 17.56
N MET A 150 14.83 32.13 17.08
CA MET A 150 15.32 30.76 17.22
C MET A 150 16.65 30.57 16.49
N GLU A 151 16.77 31.10 15.27
CA GLU A 151 18.01 31.07 14.50
C GLU A 151 19.15 31.77 15.26
N HIS A 152 18.89 32.96 15.80
CA HIS A 152 19.86 33.69 16.61
C HIS A 152 20.29 32.89 17.85
N LYS A 153 19.33 32.31 18.59
CA LYS A 153 19.60 31.47 19.77
C LYS A 153 20.44 30.25 19.42
N ILE A 154 20.13 29.57 18.33
CA ILE A 154 20.89 28.40 17.88
C ILE A 154 22.29 28.83 17.48
N ASN A 155 22.46 29.93 16.74
CA ASN A 155 23.76 30.39 16.27
C ASN A 155 24.75 30.72 17.40
N GLN A 156 24.25 31.05 18.60
CA GLN A 156 25.08 31.26 19.80
C GLN A 156 25.60 29.95 20.43
N LEU A 157 25.05 28.80 20.05
CA LEU A 157 25.48 27.49 20.56
C LEU A 157 26.75 27.01 19.87
N ARG A 158 27.59 26.25 20.58
CA ARG A 158 28.85 25.70 20.04
C ARG A 158 28.67 24.94 18.72
N ALA A 159 27.64 24.09 18.63
CA ALA A 159 27.32 23.32 17.42
C ALA A 159 26.33 24.03 16.48
N GLY A 160 25.82 25.19 16.91
CA GLY A 160 24.72 25.92 16.28
C GLY A 160 24.93 26.32 14.83
N PRO A 161 26.02 27.04 14.49
CA PRO A 161 26.28 27.48 13.12
C PRO A 161 26.31 26.31 12.12
N ARG A 162 26.90 25.18 12.51
CA ARG A 162 26.93 23.96 11.68
C ARG A 162 25.53 23.37 11.49
N ILE A 163 24.75 23.27 12.57
CA ILE A 163 23.38 22.76 12.51
C ILE A 163 22.50 23.66 11.62
N LEU A 164 22.65 24.98 11.71
CA LEU A 164 21.90 25.93 10.86
C LEU A 164 22.30 25.82 9.39
N ALA A 165 23.60 25.72 9.08
CA ALA A 165 24.06 25.52 7.71
C ALA A 165 23.49 24.23 7.10
N MET A 166 23.48 23.13 7.87
CA MET A 166 22.88 21.86 7.45
C MET A 166 21.35 21.94 7.31
N LEU A 167 20.68 22.71 8.18
CA LEU A 167 19.23 22.94 8.11
C LEU A 167 18.84 23.73 6.84
N GLN A 168 19.65 24.69 6.42
CA GLN A 168 19.45 25.43 5.16
C GLN A 168 19.70 24.55 3.92
N GLN A 169 20.55 23.52 4.04
CA GLN A 169 20.87 22.54 3.00
C GLN A 169 20.02 21.26 3.10
N LYS A 170 19.00 21.23 3.98
CA LYS A 170 18.29 20.04 4.46
C LYS A 170 17.71 19.13 3.37
N LYS A 171 17.43 19.64 2.17
CA LYS A 171 16.89 18.83 1.07
C LYS A 171 17.81 17.66 0.65
N ALA A 172 19.09 17.65 1.04
CA ALA A 172 20.01 16.56 0.69
C ALA A 172 20.27 15.53 1.82
N ASN A 173 20.43 15.95 3.09
CA ASN A 173 21.06 15.11 4.14
C ASN A 173 20.35 15.12 5.51
N ASP A 174 19.04 14.86 5.56
CA ASP A 174 18.26 14.96 6.81
C ASP A 174 18.74 13.98 7.92
N GLU A 175 19.18 12.77 7.58
CA GLU A 175 19.73 11.84 8.59
C GLU A 175 21.07 12.32 9.16
N GLU A 176 21.94 12.89 8.33
CA GLU A 176 23.21 13.46 8.77
C GLU A 176 22.99 14.65 9.72
N LEU A 177 22.02 15.52 9.39
CA LEU A 177 21.59 16.61 10.25
C LEU A 177 21.10 16.08 11.62
N ASN A 178 20.28 15.03 11.63
CA ASN A 178 19.80 14.43 12.86
C ASN A 178 20.93 13.79 13.68
N GLN A 179 21.93 13.18 13.03
CA GLN A 179 23.12 12.66 13.72
C GLN A 179 23.90 13.77 14.43
N HIS A 180 24.17 14.88 13.74
CA HIS A 180 24.86 16.03 14.34
C HIS A 180 24.07 16.66 15.48
N LEU A 181 22.74 16.77 15.32
CA LEU A 181 21.84 17.27 16.36
C LEU A 181 21.87 16.37 17.60
N ARG A 182 21.86 15.05 17.43
CA ARG A 182 21.98 14.08 18.54
C ARG A 182 23.30 14.22 19.27
N MET A 183 24.41 14.37 18.55
CA MET A 183 25.73 14.59 19.16
C MET A 183 25.76 15.91 19.96
N ALA A 184 25.18 16.97 19.42
CA ALA A 184 25.07 18.25 20.12
C ALA A 184 24.20 18.15 21.38
N LEU A 185 23.07 17.44 21.31
CA LEU A 185 22.18 17.20 22.46
C LEU A 185 22.86 16.42 23.60
N GLN A 186 23.75 15.48 23.28
CA GLN A 186 24.51 14.73 24.30
C GLN A 186 25.51 15.59 25.07
N GLN A 187 26.01 16.67 24.45
CA GLN A 187 27.00 17.57 25.03
C GLN A 187 26.38 18.86 25.61
N ALA A 188 25.09 19.09 25.36
CA ALA A 188 24.37 20.31 25.70
C ALA A 188 23.98 20.35 27.19
N ASN A 189 24.07 21.54 27.79
CA ASN A 189 23.41 21.81 29.07
C ASN A 189 21.87 21.90 28.91
N PRO A 190 21.06 21.90 29.98
CA PRO A 190 19.60 21.89 29.88
C PRO A 190 18.99 23.01 29.03
N THR A 191 19.56 24.21 29.07
CA THR A 191 19.09 25.36 28.29
C THR A 191 19.39 25.18 26.80
N GLU A 192 20.63 24.77 26.48
CA GLU A 192 21.04 24.49 25.11
C GLU A 192 20.23 23.33 24.51
N ALA A 193 19.99 22.28 25.30
CA ALA A 193 19.19 21.13 24.89
C ALA A 193 17.73 21.53 24.60
N ALA A 194 17.15 22.44 25.39
CA ALA A 194 15.82 22.97 25.13
C ALA A 194 15.77 23.76 23.82
N THR A 195 16.78 24.62 23.55
CA THR A 195 16.89 25.36 22.28
C THR A 195 17.01 24.41 21.09
N LEU A 196 17.89 23.41 21.16
CA LEU A 196 18.10 22.42 20.09
C LEU A 196 16.85 21.55 19.85
N ARG A 197 16.14 21.12 20.90
CA ARG A 197 14.86 20.40 20.77
C ARG A 197 13.77 21.27 20.13
N GLY A 198 13.87 22.60 20.23
CA GLY A 198 12.98 23.55 19.56
C GLY A 198 12.98 23.47 18.02
N LEU A 199 13.99 22.82 17.42
CA LEU A 199 14.05 22.51 15.99
C LEU A 199 13.06 21.42 15.56
N ALA A 200 12.57 20.60 16.49
CA ALA A 200 11.55 19.61 16.19
C ALA A 200 10.21 20.26 15.88
N MET A 201 9.42 19.61 15.01
CA MET A 201 8.03 19.96 14.75
C MET A 201 7.21 19.94 16.04
N SER A 202 6.22 20.82 16.14
CA SER A 202 5.27 20.81 17.26
C SER A 202 4.37 19.57 17.20
N SER A 203 3.74 19.20 18.31
CA SER A 203 2.82 18.05 18.32
C SER A 203 1.67 18.18 17.32
N SER A 204 1.13 19.39 17.13
CA SER A 204 0.12 19.66 16.11
C SER A 204 0.65 19.49 14.68
N ASP A 205 1.89 19.93 14.42
CA ASP A 205 2.49 19.79 13.10
C ASP A 205 2.78 18.32 12.77
N VAL A 206 3.21 17.53 13.77
CA VAL A 206 3.44 16.09 13.60
C VAL A 206 2.14 15.34 13.32
N LYS A 207 1.07 15.62 14.09
CA LYS A 207 -0.24 15.00 13.85
C LYS A 207 -0.78 15.35 12.47
N ARG A 208 -0.70 16.63 12.07
CA ARG A 208 -1.09 17.08 10.73
C ARG A 208 -0.27 16.38 9.65
N LYS A 209 1.06 16.26 9.83
CA LYS A 209 1.92 15.50 8.91
C LYS A 209 1.45 14.05 8.76
N TRP A 210 1.10 13.38 9.86
CA TRP A 210 0.58 11.99 9.81
C TRP A 210 -0.78 11.88 9.13
N GLU A 211 -1.69 12.81 9.41
CA GLU A 211 -3.02 12.87 8.78
C GLU A 211 -2.88 13.10 7.26
N THR A 212 -2.08 14.10 6.84
CA THR A 212 -1.81 14.36 5.43
C THR A 212 -1.20 13.14 4.74
N ALA A 213 -0.17 12.52 5.32
CA ALA A 213 0.46 11.34 4.74
C ALA A 213 -0.51 10.14 4.64
N ARG A 214 -1.41 9.99 5.62
CA ARG A 214 -2.44 8.95 5.60
C ARG A 214 -3.43 9.19 4.45
N ASP A 215 -3.91 10.42 4.32
CA ASP A 215 -4.92 10.76 3.32
C ASP A 215 -4.33 10.69 1.91
N GLU A 216 -3.12 11.20 1.69
CA GLU A 216 -2.37 11.04 0.43
C GLU A 216 -2.18 9.56 0.07
N ALA A 217 -1.67 8.75 0.99
CA ALA A 217 -1.49 7.32 0.75
C ALA A 217 -2.80 6.60 0.43
N SER A 218 -3.91 7.01 1.08
CA SER A 218 -5.24 6.47 0.80
C SER A 218 -5.70 6.83 -0.61
N HIS A 219 -5.61 8.09 -1.01
CA HIS A 219 -6.04 8.52 -2.35
C HIS A 219 -5.22 7.85 -3.47
N GLU A 220 -3.90 7.74 -3.29
CA GLU A 220 -3.04 7.02 -4.23
C GLU A 220 -3.40 5.53 -4.32
N GLY A 221 -3.71 4.90 -3.18
CA GLY A 221 -4.19 3.52 -3.14
C GLY A 221 -5.49 3.34 -3.91
N THR A 222 -6.48 4.20 -3.68
CA THR A 222 -7.77 4.18 -4.38
C THR A 222 -7.61 4.36 -5.89
N TRP A 223 -6.75 5.30 -6.32
CA TRP A 223 -6.45 5.50 -7.74
C TRP A 223 -5.75 4.29 -8.38
N MET A 224 -4.80 3.68 -7.67
CA MET A 224 -4.12 2.47 -8.12
C MET A 224 -5.11 1.31 -8.31
N HIS A 225 -5.99 1.07 -7.34
CA HIS A 225 -7.02 0.02 -7.43
C HIS A 225 -7.92 0.22 -8.65
N ALA A 226 -8.41 1.45 -8.89
CA ALA A 226 -9.25 1.75 -10.04
C ALA A 226 -8.53 1.55 -11.39
N GLN A 227 -7.24 1.89 -11.47
CA GLN A 227 -6.44 1.59 -12.67
C GLN A 227 -6.30 0.07 -12.89
N PHE A 228 -6.07 -0.68 -11.83
CA PHE A 228 -5.95 -2.14 -11.91
C PHE A 228 -7.28 -2.76 -12.33
N GLU A 229 -8.39 -2.36 -11.69
CA GLU A 229 -9.73 -2.79 -12.06
C GLU A 229 -10.03 -2.51 -13.54
N CYS A 230 -9.66 -1.32 -14.04
CA CYS A 230 -9.83 -0.95 -15.45
C CYS A 230 -9.11 -1.94 -16.39
N LEU A 231 -7.83 -2.19 -16.15
CA LEU A 231 -7.02 -3.11 -16.96
C LEU A 231 -7.55 -4.54 -16.89
N LEU A 232 -7.88 -5.03 -15.69
CA LEU A 232 -8.39 -6.39 -15.47
C LEU A 232 -9.78 -6.59 -16.09
N ASN A 233 -10.57 -5.52 -16.27
CA ASN A 233 -11.81 -5.52 -17.05
C ASN A 233 -11.60 -5.32 -18.56
N GLY A 234 -10.36 -5.39 -19.04
CA GLY A 234 -9.99 -5.27 -20.44
C GLY A 234 -10.11 -3.84 -20.99
N GLY A 235 -10.08 -2.84 -20.11
CA GLY A 235 -9.95 -1.43 -20.47
C GLY A 235 -8.49 -1.02 -20.68
N THR A 236 -8.27 0.29 -20.71
CA THR A 236 -6.98 0.90 -20.99
C THR A 236 -6.65 2.00 -19.98
N VAL A 237 -5.37 2.30 -19.83
CA VAL A 237 -4.84 3.39 -18.99
C VAL A 237 -3.86 4.25 -19.79
N PRO A 238 -3.70 5.53 -19.48
CA PRO A 238 -3.02 6.47 -20.37
C PRO A 238 -1.50 6.32 -20.42
N ALA A 239 -0.89 5.67 -19.43
CA ALA A 239 0.56 5.49 -19.35
C ALA A 239 0.97 4.32 -18.45
N MET A 240 2.17 3.77 -18.69
CA MET A 240 2.80 2.76 -17.86
C MET A 240 3.39 3.42 -16.60
N THR A 241 2.65 3.36 -15.48
CA THR A 241 3.14 3.82 -14.18
C THR A 241 3.96 2.73 -13.47
N PRO A 242 4.80 3.06 -12.48
CA PRO A 242 5.51 2.06 -11.68
C PRO A 242 4.58 1.00 -11.07
N GLU A 243 3.43 1.43 -10.53
CA GLU A 243 2.41 0.52 -9.99
C GLU A 243 1.87 -0.45 -11.06
N ILE A 244 1.58 0.05 -12.27
CA ILE A 244 1.09 -0.79 -13.38
C ILE A 244 2.18 -1.76 -13.86
N SER A 245 3.43 -1.32 -13.92
CA SER A 245 4.56 -2.22 -14.26
C SER A 245 4.68 -3.37 -13.25
N LEU A 246 4.51 -3.08 -11.96
CA LEU A 246 4.52 -4.10 -10.90
C LEU A 246 3.30 -5.04 -11.00
N LEU A 247 2.12 -4.53 -11.39
CA LEU A 247 0.96 -5.37 -11.71
C LEU A 247 1.27 -6.32 -12.87
N CYS A 248 1.76 -5.81 -14.01
CA CYS A 248 2.05 -6.63 -15.19
C CYS A 248 3.03 -7.77 -14.84
N LYS A 249 4.09 -7.48 -14.09
CA LYS A 249 5.05 -8.50 -13.61
C LYS A 249 4.45 -9.58 -12.71
N PHE A 250 3.41 -9.24 -11.95
CA PHE A 250 2.66 -10.23 -11.18
C PHE A 250 1.78 -11.08 -12.13
N LEU A 251 1.06 -10.43 -13.04
CA LEU A 251 0.16 -11.07 -14.00
C LEU A 251 0.88 -12.03 -14.96
N GLU A 252 2.10 -11.70 -15.37
CA GLU A 252 2.99 -12.57 -16.17
C GLU A 252 3.19 -13.96 -15.54
N ARG A 253 3.00 -14.11 -14.22
CA ARG A 253 3.19 -15.37 -13.50
C ARG A 253 1.94 -16.26 -13.50
N LEU A 254 0.80 -15.76 -13.96
CA LEU A 254 -0.53 -16.38 -13.79
C LEU A 254 -1.02 -17.18 -15.01
N HIS A 255 -0.16 -18.00 -15.62
CA HIS A 255 -0.55 -18.77 -16.81
C HIS A 255 -1.60 -19.87 -16.55
N HIS A 256 -1.91 -20.17 -15.28
CA HIS A 256 -2.79 -21.27 -14.87
C HIS A 256 -4.24 -20.84 -14.60
N ALA A 257 -4.56 -19.54 -14.70
CA ALA A 257 -5.87 -19.01 -14.34
C ALA A 257 -6.29 -17.85 -15.25
N THR A 258 -7.59 -17.53 -15.21
CA THR A 258 -8.18 -16.35 -15.86
C THR A 258 -8.79 -15.43 -14.81
N ILE A 259 -8.84 -14.14 -15.10
CA ILE A 259 -9.51 -13.15 -14.24
C ILE A 259 -11.01 -13.44 -14.26
N TYR A 260 -11.59 -13.68 -13.08
CA TYR A 260 -12.99 -14.06 -12.91
C TYR A 260 -13.85 -12.88 -12.46
N ARG A 261 -13.44 -12.16 -11.41
CA ARG A 261 -14.13 -10.97 -10.89
C ARG A 261 -13.11 -9.98 -10.34
N THR A 262 -13.47 -8.70 -10.34
CA THR A 262 -12.77 -7.63 -9.64
C THR A 262 -13.74 -6.94 -8.70
N GLU A 263 -13.23 -6.32 -7.63
CA GLU A 263 -14.04 -5.61 -6.65
C GLU A 263 -15.31 -6.38 -6.25
N TRP A 264 -15.19 -7.70 -6.05
CA TRP A 264 -16.35 -8.57 -5.88
C TRP A 264 -16.91 -8.42 -4.47
N LYS A 265 -18.08 -7.80 -4.37
CA LYS A 265 -18.81 -7.65 -3.12
C LYS A 265 -19.43 -8.99 -2.72
N ILE A 266 -19.14 -9.41 -1.49
CA ILE A 266 -19.60 -10.67 -0.91
C ILE A 266 -20.25 -10.44 0.45
N TYR A 267 -21.20 -11.30 0.82
CA TYR A 267 -22.00 -11.16 2.04
C TYR A 267 -22.35 -12.50 2.68
N ALA A 268 -22.10 -12.60 3.98
CA ALA A 268 -22.58 -13.67 4.86
C ALA A 268 -23.82 -13.21 5.62
N ASP A 269 -24.96 -13.83 5.32
CA ASP A 269 -26.28 -13.46 5.83
C ASP A 269 -26.58 -13.97 7.25
N ASP A 270 -25.88 -15.00 7.70
CA ASP A 270 -26.02 -15.56 9.06
C ASP A 270 -25.34 -14.72 10.14
N ILE A 271 -24.28 -14.00 9.78
CA ILE A 271 -23.51 -13.11 10.68
C ILE A 271 -23.60 -11.63 10.32
N ASP A 272 -24.32 -11.28 9.25
CA ASP A 272 -24.49 -9.91 8.74
C ASP A 272 -23.17 -9.17 8.49
N VAL A 273 -22.26 -9.84 7.75
CA VAL A 273 -20.92 -9.33 7.42
C VAL A 273 -20.71 -9.28 5.90
N ALA A 274 -20.23 -8.13 5.41
CA ALA A 274 -19.89 -7.93 3.99
C ALA A 274 -18.41 -7.57 3.76
N GLY A 275 -17.93 -7.84 2.55
CA GLY A 275 -16.59 -7.45 2.10
C GLY A 275 -16.53 -7.21 0.60
N SER A 276 -15.42 -6.63 0.13
CA SER A 276 -15.08 -6.49 -1.29
C SER A 276 -13.73 -7.16 -1.52
N ILE A 277 -13.64 -8.02 -2.53
CA ILE A 277 -12.42 -8.73 -2.92
C ILE A 277 -11.85 -8.03 -4.16
N ASP A 278 -10.61 -7.54 -4.07
CA ASP A 278 -10.01 -6.74 -5.15
C ASP A 278 -9.93 -7.51 -6.48
N CYS A 279 -9.43 -8.74 -6.46
CA CYS A 279 -9.35 -9.59 -7.65
C CYS A 279 -9.54 -11.07 -7.31
N VAL A 280 -10.27 -11.76 -8.19
CA VAL A 280 -10.57 -13.18 -8.11
C VAL A 280 -10.15 -13.80 -9.43
N LEU A 281 -9.28 -14.80 -9.36
CA LEU A 281 -8.88 -15.62 -10.50
C LEU A 281 -9.64 -16.94 -10.44
N GLN A 282 -9.89 -17.55 -11.60
CA GLN A 282 -10.47 -18.88 -11.71
C GLN A 282 -9.54 -19.81 -12.49
N ARG A 283 -9.26 -20.97 -11.89
CA ARG A 283 -8.54 -22.07 -12.53
C ARG A 283 -9.46 -22.86 -13.46
N ALA A 284 -8.88 -23.63 -14.37
CA ALA A 284 -9.62 -24.48 -15.30
C ALA A 284 -10.55 -25.52 -14.62
N ASN A 285 -10.23 -25.95 -13.40
CA ASN A 285 -11.06 -26.86 -12.60
C ASN A 285 -12.23 -26.14 -11.86
N GLY A 286 -12.37 -24.82 -12.03
CA GLY A 286 -13.38 -23.99 -11.39
C GLY A 286 -13.01 -23.44 -10.02
N SER A 287 -11.91 -23.87 -9.40
CA SER A 287 -11.47 -23.32 -8.12
C SER A 287 -10.94 -21.90 -8.27
N LEU A 288 -11.13 -21.09 -7.23
CA LEU A 288 -10.77 -19.70 -7.20
C LEU A 288 -9.42 -19.46 -6.50
N GLU A 289 -8.79 -18.34 -6.86
CA GLU A 289 -7.67 -17.74 -6.14
C GLU A 289 -8.00 -16.28 -5.88
N LEU A 290 -7.69 -15.78 -4.68
CA LEU A 290 -7.97 -14.38 -4.31
C LEU A 290 -6.67 -13.58 -4.31
N VAL A 291 -6.73 -12.35 -4.80
CA VAL A 291 -5.60 -11.41 -4.77
C VAL A 291 -6.05 -10.10 -4.16
N ASP A 292 -5.24 -9.60 -3.24
CA ASP A 292 -5.43 -8.35 -2.52
C ASP A 292 -4.26 -7.39 -2.83
N TRP A 293 -4.56 -6.23 -3.39
CA TRP A 293 -3.58 -5.23 -3.84
C TRP A 293 -3.24 -4.26 -2.72
N LYS A 294 -1.95 -4.06 -2.45
CA LYS A 294 -1.47 -3.17 -1.39
C LYS A 294 -0.44 -2.17 -1.86
N ARG A 295 -0.80 -0.88 -1.81
CA ARG A 295 0.11 0.24 -2.05
C ARG A 295 0.79 0.69 -0.76
N SER A 296 1.80 -0.04 -0.30
CA SER A 296 2.59 0.31 0.90
C SER A 296 4.09 0.31 0.64
N SER A 297 4.77 1.43 0.94
CA SER A 297 6.21 1.66 0.68
C SER A 297 7.18 0.79 1.49
N LYS A 298 6.69 0.09 2.52
CA LYS A 298 7.50 -0.83 3.33
C LYS A 298 6.73 -2.11 3.63
N ILE A 299 6.09 -2.68 2.61
CA ILE A 299 5.15 -3.79 2.80
C ILE A 299 5.80 -5.01 3.48
N ALA A 300 7.08 -5.29 3.19
CA ALA A 300 7.83 -6.38 3.83
C ALA A 300 7.97 -6.22 5.35
N SER A 301 7.95 -4.99 5.87
CA SER A 301 7.99 -4.71 7.32
C SER A 301 6.61 -4.76 7.99
N ARG A 302 5.53 -5.01 7.25
CA ARG A 302 4.15 -4.98 7.78
C ARG A 302 3.81 -6.14 8.71
N GLY A 303 4.68 -7.14 8.84
CA GLY A 303 4.60 -8.17 9.89
C GLY A 303 5.28 -7.77 11.21
N GLU A 304 6.03 -6.67 11.24
CA GLU A 304 6.62 -6.15 12.48
C GLU A 304 5.52 -5.65 13.41
N HIS A 305 5.47 -6.20 14.62
CA HIS A 305 4.42 -5.91 15.61
C HIS A 305 4.99 -5.41 16.93
N PHE A 306 6.30 -5.44 17.13
CA PHE A 306 6.99 -4.91 18.32
C PHE A 306 6.39 -5.43 19.65
N GLY A 307 6.00 -6.71 19.69
CA GLY A 307 5.38 -7.34 20.85
C GLY A 307 3.90 -7.01 21.05
N ARG A 308 3.23 -6.38 20.08
CA ARG A 308 1.77 -6.20 20.06
C ARG A 308 1.08 -7.43 19.49
N PHE A 309 0.05 -7.89 20.17
CA PHE A 309 -0.78 -9.02 19.78
C PHE A 309 -2.22 -8.58 19.69
N MET A 310 -3.02 -9.29 18.90
CA MET A 310 -4.45 -9.04 18.83
C MET A 310 -5.10 -9.38 20.19
N LYS A 311 -6.34 -8.94 20.39
CA LYS A 311 -7.13 -9.29 21.57
C LYS A 311 -7.68 -10.72 21.45
N PRO A 312 -7.98 -11.39 22.58
CA PRO A 312 -8.67 -12.67 22.57
C PRO A 312 -9.95 -12.60 21.72
N PRO A 313 -10.25 -13.63 20.90
CA PRO A 313 -9.64 -14.96 20.89
C PRO A 313 -8.48 -15.14 19.89
N LEU A 314 -7.85 -14.04 19.44
CA LEU A 314 -6.79 -14.02 18.43
C LEU A 314 -5.42 -13.61 19.01
N ASP A 315 -5.25 -13.67 20.33
CA ASP A 315 -4.10 -13.14 21.06
C ASP A 315 -2.77 -13.86 20.81
N HIS A 316 -2.79 -14.98 20.07
CA HIS A 316 -1.58 -15.60 19.52
C HIS A 316 -1.10 -14.96 18.22
N LEU A 317 -1.93 -14.16 17.54
CA LEU A 317 -1.57 -13.43 16.33
C LEU A 317 -0.98 -12.06 16.67
N ALA A 318 0.03 -11.67 15.90
CA ALA A 318 0.56 -10.32 15.93
C ALA A 318 -0.53 -9.30 15.54
N ASP A 319 -0.65 -8.19 16.30
CA ASP A 319 -1.45 -7.04 15.88
C ASP A 319 -0.64 -6.22 14.87
N SER A 320 -0.67 -6.70 13.62
CA SER A 320 0.09 -6.16 12.50
C SER A 320 -0.78 -6.05 11.26
N PRO A 321 -0.51 -5.09 10.35
CA PRO A 321 -1.24 -5.01 9.10
C PRO A 321 -1.21 -6.30 8.29
N LEU A 322 -0.08 -7.04 8.28
CA LEU A 322 0.02 -8.31 7.57
C LEU A 322 -0.95 -9.36 8.14
N SER A 323 -0.99 -9.51 9.47
CA SER A 323 -1.94 -10.42 10.13
C SER A 323 -3.39 -10.04 9.84
N HIS A 324 -3.70 -8.75 9.77
CA HIS A 324 -5.05 -8.29 9.40
C HIS A 324 -5.42 -8.67 7.97
N TYR A 325 -4.48 -8.56 7.02
CA TYR A 325 -4.70 -8.97 5.63
C TYR A 325 -4.90 -10.48 5.49
N HIS A 326 -4.13 -11.29 6.23
CA HIS A 326 -4.32 -12.75 6.26
C HIS A 326 -5.72 -13.11 6.78
N LEU A 327 -6.16 -12.50 7.89
CA LEU A 327 -7.50 -12.73 8.44
C LEU A 327 -8.59 -12.27 7.47
N GLN A 328 -8.42 -11.12 6.81
CA GLN A 328 -9.38 -10.58 5.85
C GLN A 328 -9.63 -11.56 4.70
N LEU A 329 -8.55 -12.04 4.06
CA LEU A 329 -8.65 -12.99 2.96
C LEU A 329 -9.23 -14.34 3.40
N ASN A 330 -8.88 -14.82 4.60
CA ASN A 330 -9.48 -16.05 5.13
C ASN A 330 -10.98 -15.91 5.43
N VAL A 331 -11.42 -14.75 5.92
CA VAL A 331 -12.86 -14.47 6.07
C VAL A 331 -13.54 -14.42 4.70
N TYR A 332 -12.95 -13.76 3.69
CA TYR A 332 -13.49 -13.77 2.33
C TYR A 332 -13.62 -15.18 1.77
N ARG A 333 -12.58 -16.01 1.93
CA ARG A 333 -12.61 -17.44 1.59
C ARG A 333 -13.73 -18.18 2.30
N TRP A 334 -13.91 -17.96 3.61
CA TRP A 334 -14.99 -18.59 4.37
C TRP A 334 -16.37 -18.16 3.83
N ILE A 335 -16.59 -16.87 3.56
CA ILE A 335 -17.86 -16.38 3.00
C ILE A 335 -18.13 -17.04 1.64
N LEU A 336 -17.13 -17.07 0.74
CA LEU A 336 -17.26 -17.67 -0.58
C LEU A 336 -17.58 -19.17 -0.53
N GLN A 337 -16.92 -19.92 0.37
CA GLN A 337 -17.16 -21.36 0.50
C GLN A 337 -18.55 -21.67 1.06
N ASN A 338 -19.01 -20.91 2.06
CA ASN A 338 -20.26 -21.22 2.77
C ASN A 338 -21.51 -20.60 2.13
N HIS A 339 -21.42 -19.39 1.58
CA HIS A 339 -22.57 -18.64 1.06
C HIS A 339 -22.62 -18.59 -0.48
N TYR A 340 -21.50 -18.84 -1.17
CA TYR A 340 -21.40 -18.79 -2.63
C TYR A 340 -21.06 -20.16 -3.26
N ARG A 341 -20.79 -21.17 -2.44
CA ARG A 341 -20.37 -22.53 -2.86
C ARG A 341 -19.15 -22.52 -3.79
N GLN A 342 -18.26 -21.56 -3.58
CA GLN A 342 -17.02 -21.42 -4.35
C GLN A 342 -15.85 -21.96 -3.54
N ILE A 343 -14.98 -22.76 -4.17
CA ILE A 343 -13.78 -23.30 -3.52
C ILE A 343 -12.62 -22.34 -3.78
N VAL A 344 -12.02 -21.79 -2.72
CA VAL A 344 -10.81 -20.96 -2.83
C VAL A 344 -9.60 -21.81 -2.43
N THR A 345 -8.65 -21.93 -3.36
CA THR A 345 -7.44 -22.76 -3.20
C THR A 345 -6.21 -21.97 -2.81
N GLU A 346 -6.06 -20.75 -3.32
CA GLU A 346 -4.90 -19.90 -3.07
C GLU A 346 -5.35 -18.46 -2.77
N MET A 347 -4.55 -17.75 -2.00
CA MET A 347 -4.79 -16.36 -1.65
C MET A 347 -3.44 -15.62 -1.59
N TYR A 348 -3.39 -14.41 -2.15
CA TYR A 348 -2.17 -13.64 -2.25
C TYR A 348 -2.37 -12.19 -1.83
N ILE A 349 -1.39 -11.64 -1.13
CA ILE A 349 -1.23 -10.21 -0.91
C ILE A 349 -0.12 -9.73 -1.84
N VAL A 350 -0.40 -8.72 -2.66
CA VAL A 350 0.54 -8.21 -3.66
C VAL A 350 0.82 -6.72 -3.42
N GLY A 351 2.07 -6.45 -3.08
CA GLY A 351 2.60 -5.11 -2.84
C GLY A 351 3.14 -4.46 -4.10
N THR A 352 2.53 -3.36 -4.52
CA THR A 352 2.82 -2.67 -5.79
C THR A 352 3.32 -1.23 -5.60
N HIS A 353 3.79 -0.87 -4.41
CA HIS A 353 4.37 0.47 -4.19
C HIS A 353 5.76 0.60 -4.84
N PRO A 354 6.07 1.70 -5.55
CA PRO A 354 7.35 1.91 -6.24
C PRO A 354 8.59 1.77 -5.33
N ASP A 355 8.51 2.27 -4.09
CA ASP A 355 9.60 2.13 -3.10
C ASP A 355 10.01 0.67 -2.77
N ASN A 356 9.18 -0.33 -3.10
CA ASN A 356 9.52 -1.74 -2.86
C ASN A 356 10.47 -2.32 -3.91
N GLY A 357 10.84 -1.53 -4.93
CA GLY A 357 11.76 -1.92 -6.00
C GLY A 357 11.03 -2.21 -7.32
N HIS A 358 11.71 -2.94 -8.20
CA HIS A 358 11.21 -3.22 -9.56
C HIS A 358 10.37 -4.50 -9.66
N GLU A 359 10.27 -5.29 -8.60
CA GLU A 359 9.45 -6.52 -8.57
C GLU A 359 8.32 -6.36 -7.54
N PRO A 360 7.11 -6.90 -7.84
CA PRO A 360 6.04 -6.88 -6.86
C PRO A 360 6.44 -7.73 -5.65
N TRP A 361 6.15 -7.22 -4.45
CA TRP A 361 6.24 -8.03 -3.24
C TRP A 361 5.03 -8.95 -3.18
N ILE A 362 5.23 -10.24 -3.00
CA ILE A 362 4.14 -11.23 -3.02
C ILE A 362 4.23 -12.06 -1.76
N GLN A 363 3.10 -12.18 -1.06
CA GLN A 363 2.93 -13.08 0.08
C GLN A 363 1.76 -14.01 -0.18
N GLN A 364 2.02 -15.31 -0.19
CA GLN A 364 0.98 -16.32 -0.12
C GLN A 364 0.38 -16.31 1.28
N VAL A 365 -0.95 -16.33 1.36
CA VAL A 365 -1.67 -16.21 2.63
C VAL A 365 -1.89 -17.58 3.25
N ASP A 366 -1.53 -17.69 4.53
CA ASP A 366 -1.76 -18.89 5.31
C ASP A 366 -3.26 -19.18 5.48
N ILE A 367 -3.63 -20.46 5.50
CA ILE A 367 -5.00 -20.86 5.81
C ILE A 367 -5.21 -20.81 7.33
N LEU A 368 -6.11 -19.93 7.75
CA LEU A 368 -6.41 -19.63 9.16
C LEU A 368 -7.84 -20.07 9.51
N ASP A 369 -8.15 -21.35 9.28
CA ASP A 369 -9.51 -21.88 9.46
C ASP A 369 -9.98 -21.76 10.93
N ASP A 370 -9.09 -22.03 11.90
CA ASP A 370 -9.42 -21.95 13.33
C ASP A 370 -9.68 -20.51 13.79
N GLU A 371 -8.86 -19.55 13.36
CA GLU A 371 -9.02 -18.13 13.68
C GLU A 371 -10.27 -17.56 13.01
N THR A 372 -10.54 -17.96 11.77
CA THR A 372 -11.73 -17.54 11.04
C THR A 372 -12.99 -18.08 11.69
N ALA A 373 -12.99 -19.35 12.12
CA ALA A 373 -14.11 -19.93 12.86
C ALA A 373 -14.38 -19.18 14.18
N ARG A 374 -13.33 -18.74 14.89
CA ARG A 374 -13.46 -17.91 16.11
C ARG A 374 -14.07 -16.54 15.80
N LEU A 375 -13.64 -15.87 14.73
CA LEU A 375 -14.19 -14.59 14.29
C LEU A 375 -15.67 -14.69 13.95
N VAL A 376 -16.03 -15.66 13.13
CA VAL A 376 -17.43 -15.92 12.70
C VAL A 376 -18.31 -16.25 13.91
N ALA A 377 -17.85 -17.12 14.81
CA ALA A 377 -18.62 -17.48 16.02
C ALA A 377 -18.81 -16.31 17.00
N ASP A 378 -17.94 -15.30 16.98
CA ASP A 378 -18.15 -14.08 17.74
C ASP A 378 -19.08 -13.09 17.04
N ALA A 379 -19.03 -12.99 15.71
CA ALA A 379 -19.93 -12.15 14.93
C ALA A 379 -21.39 -12.65 14.95
N ALA A 380 -21.59 -13.96 15.11
CA ALA A 380 -22.91 -14.59 15.21
C ALA A 380 -23.62 -14.35 16.57
N ARG A 381 -22.94 -13.77 17.57
CA ARG A 381 -23.46 -13.52 18.92
C ARG A 381 -23.96 -12.09 19.06
#